data_AF-A0A163TFT5-F1
#
_entry.id   AF-A0A163TFT5-F1
#
_cell.length_a   1.000
_cell.length_b   1.000
_cell.length_c   1.000
_cell.angle_alpha   90.00
_cell.angle_beta   90.00
_cell.angle_gamma   90.00
#
_symmetry.space_group_name_H-M   'P 1'
#
loop_
_entity.id
_entity.type
_entity.pdbx_description
1 polymer ?
#
loop_
_entity_poly.entity_id
_entity_poly.type
_entity_poly.pdbx_seq_one_letter_code
_entity_poly.pdbx_strand_id
1 'polypeptide(L)'
;MPGGDDDILLCNQCSYAYQISGFEAIKVVTTSSDRAFQSALKAKRHLVQQSQQKEAEAMIKEKCPQCGNDEMAYHTMQLRSADEGQTVSSLVD
;
A
#
# COMPACT_ATOMS: atom_id res chain seq x y z
N MET A 1 6.32 -13.57 51.17
CA MET A 1 5.22 -14.47 50.77
C MET A 1 4.14 -13.59 50.17
N PRO A 2 3.77 -13.75 48.89
CA PRO A 2 2.64 -13.04 48.34
C PRO A 2 1.37 -13.78 48.77
N GLY A 3 0.52 -13.11 49.52
CA GLY A 3 -0.60 -13.67 50.25
C GLY A 3 -1.07 -12.62 51.24
N GLY A 4 -1.49 -11.49 50.70
CA GLY A 4 -2.22 -10.46 51.43
C GLY A 4 -3.66 -10.54 50.95
N ASP A 5 -4.58 -10.77 51.87
CA ASP A 5 -5.90 -11.37 51.64
C ASP A 5 -6.93 -10.43 50.98
N ASP A 6 -6.50 -9.39 50.26
CA ASP A 6 -7.38 -8.35 49.73
C ASP A 6 -7.27 -8.20 48.20
N ASP A 7 -7.51 -9.29 47.47
CA ASP A 7 -7.75 -9.27 46.01
C ASP A 7 -9.14 -8.69 45.71
N ILE A 8 -9.45 -7.47 46.15
CA ILE A 8 -10.77 -6.86 46.01
C ILE A 8 -10.70 -5.65 45.07
N LEU A 9 -11.46 -5.69 43.98
CA LEU A 9 -11.65 -4.57 43.06
C LEU A 9 -12.87 -3.74 43.49
N LEU A 10 -12.69 -2.43 43.65
CA LEU A 10 -13.78 -1.50 43.90
C LEU A 10 -14.17 -0.76 42.62
N CYS A 11 -15.46 -0.75 42.29
CA CYS A 11 -15.98 0.04 41.17
C CYS A 11 -15.99 1.53 41.51
N ASN A 12 -15.35 2.36 40.69
CA ASN A 12 -15.28 3.81 40.88
C ASN A 12 -16.61 4.56 40.64
N GLN A 13 -17.62 3.91 40.06
CA GLN A 13 -18.93 4.52 39.80
C GLN A 13 -19.96 4.23 40.89
N CYS A 14 -20.03 2.98 41.36
CA CYS A 14 -21.06 2.54 42.30
C CYS A 14 -20.50 2.00 43.63
N SER A 15 -19.17 1.98 43.81
CA SER A 15 -18.50 1.45 45.01
C SER A 15 -18.77 -0.04 45.30
N TYR A 16 -19.17 -0.82 44.29
CA TYR A 16 -19.32 -2.26 44.42
C TYR A 16 -17.96 -2.96 44.51
N ALA A 17 -17.82 -3.92 45.42
CA ALA A 17 -16.60 -4.67 45.67
C ALA A 17 -16.69 -6.08 45.09
N TYR A 18 -15.65 -6.54 44.36
CA TYR A 18 -15.61 -7.85 43.73
C TYR A 18 -14.24 -8.53 43.90
N GLN A 19 -14.20 -9.86 44.04
CA GLN A 19 -12.95 -10.62 44.23
C GLN A 19 -12.22 -10.90 42.91
N ILE A 20 -10.91 -10.63 42.86
CA ILE A 20 -10.03 -10.73 41.69
C ILE A 20 -9.23 -12.04 41.70
N SER A 21 -9.31 -12.83 42.77
CA SER A 21 -8.67 -14.14 42.94
C SER A 21 -9.18 -15.13 41.87
N GLY A 22 -8.52 -15.13 40.70
CA GLY A 22 -8.91 -15.87 39.50
C GLY A 22 -8.67 -15.16 38.16
N PHE A 23 -8.38 -13.85 38.16
CA PHE A 23 -8.16 -13.06 36.92
C PHE A 23 -6.69 -13.03 36.45
N GLU A 24 -5.78 -13.66 37.18
CA GLU A 24 -4.33 -13.67 36.89
C GLU A 24 -3.96 -14.35 35.56
N ALA A 25 -4.89 -15.09 34.95
CA ALA A 25 -4.66 -15.87 33.73
C ALA A 25 -5.15 -15.21 32.42
N ILE A 26 -5.53 -13.93 32.42
CA ILE A 26 -6.00 -13.27 31.18
C ILE A 26 -4.80 -12.90 30.29
N LYS A 27 -4.53 -13.75 29.30
CA LYS A 27 -3.50 -13.49 28.28
C LYS A 27 -4.10 -12.73 27.09
N VAL A 28 -3.64 -11.51 26.86
CA VAL A 28 -3.97 -10.74 25.65
C VAL A 28 -2.84 -10.92 24.63
N VAL A 29 -3.17 -11.43 23.44
CA VAL A 29 -2.23 -11.52 22.31
C VAL A 29 -2.65 -10.50 21.25
N THR A 30 -1.79 -9.51 21.02
CA THR A 30 -1.99 -8.52 19.95
C THR A 30 -1.00 -8.78 18.82
N THR A 31 -1.48 -8.68 17.58
CA THR A 31 -0.64 -8.71 16.39
C THR A 31 -0.76 -7.38 15.65
N SER A 32 0.34 -6.97 15.01
CA SER A 32 0.34 -5.79 14.15
C SER A 32 -0.54 -6.04 12.92
N SER A 33 -1.20 -4.99 12.43
CA SER A 33 -1.99 -5.09 11.20
C SER A 33 -1.12 -5.46 9.99
N ASP A 34 -1.73 -6.06 8.97
CA ASP A 34 -1.02 -6.44 7.75
C ASP A 34 -0.43 -5.26 6.98
N ARG A 35 -0.90 -4.04 7.23
CA ARG A 35 -0.35 -2.83 6.60
C ARG A 35 0.64 -2.08 7.48
N ALA A 36 0.85 -2.49 8.74
CA ALA A 36 1.76 -1.81 9.66
C ALA A 36 3.22 -1.81 9.17
N PHE A 37 3.62 -2.81 8.38
CA PHE A 37 4.98 -2.97 7.89
C PHE A 37 5.00 -3.32 6.40
N GLN A 38 4.81 -2.32 5.55
CA GLN A 38 4.98 -2.47 4.10
C GLN A 38 6.48 -2.39 3.77
N SER A 39 7.03 -3.49 3.26
CA SER A 39 8.43 -3.57 2.85
C SER A 39 8.55 -4.28 1.51
N ALA A 40 9.66 -4.05 0.79
CA ALA A 40 9.94 -4.73 -0.48
C ALA A 40 9.95 -6.26 -0.33
N LEU A 41 10.46 -6.78 0.80
CA LEU A 41 10.42 -8.22 1.11
C LEU A 41 8.99 -8.73 1.32
N LYS A 42 8.11 -7.91 1.94
CA LYS A 42 6.70 -8.26 2.13
C LYS A 42 5.92 -8.22 0.80
N ALA A 43 6.20 -7.23 -0.05
CA ALA A 43 5.62 -7.14 -1.39
C ALA A 43 5.99 -8.35 -2.25
N LYS A 44 7.24 -8.85 -2.14
CA LYS A 44 7.70 -10.08 -2.82
C LYS A 44 7.01 -11.36 -2.34
N ARG A 45 6.35 -11.36 -1.17
CA ARG A 45 5.54 -12.49 -0.68
C ARG A 45 4.10 -12.45 -1.20
N HIS A 46 3.68 -11.34 -1.82
CA HIS A 46 2.34 -11.24 -2.40
C HIS A 46 2.31 -11.98 -3.75
N LEU A 47 1.26 -12.76 -3.98
CA LEU A 47 1.08 -13.54 -5.21
C LEU A 47 0.88 -12.67 -6.45
N VAL A 48 0.38 -11.44 -6.26
CA VAL A 48 0.22 -10.45 -7.32
C VAL A 48 1.47 -9.59 -7.37
N GLN A 49 2.25 -9.74 -8.44
CA GLN A 49 3.32 -8.80 -8.73
C GLN A 49 2.70 -7.47 -9.16
N GLN A 50 2.82 -6.43 -8.33
CA GLN A 50 2.65 -5.04 -8.76
C GLN A 50 3.92 -4.60 -9.51
N SER A 51 4.29 -5.29 -10.58
CA SER A 51 5.22 -4.73 -11.54
C SER A 51 4.42 -3.74 -12.38
N GLN A 52 4.86 -2.48 -12.39
CA GLN A 52 4.41 -1.55 -13.42
C GLN A 52 4.93 -2.10 -14.74
N GLN A 53 4.10 -2.85 -15.47
CA GLN A 53 4.37 -3.09 -16.87
C GLN A 53 4.31 -1.74 -17.55
N LYS A 54 5.47 -1.25 -18.01
CA LYS A 54 5.53 -0.10 -18.91
C LYS A 54 4.62 -0.47 -20.08
N GLU A 55 3.56 0.32 -20.31
CA GLU A 55 2.68 0.10 -21.46
C GLU A 55 3.54 0.04 -22.73
N ALA A 56 3.21 -0.89 -23.63
CA ALA A 56 3.98 -1.08 -24.85
C ALA A 56 3.89 0.20 -25.69
N GLU A 57 4.98 0.97 -25.72
CA GLU A 57 5.09 2.20 -26.51
C GLU A 57 5.16 1.83 -28.00
N ALA A 58 4.32 2.44 -28.83
CA ALA A 58 4.36 2.22 -30.27
C ALA A 58 5.59 2.92 -30.86
N MET A 59 6.46 2.19 -31.57
CA MET A 59 7.66 2.74 -32.19
C MET A 59 7.42 3.14 -33.65
N ILE A 60 7.99 4.26 -34.08
CA ILE A 60 8.05 4.70 -35.47
C ILE A 60 9.50 4.91 -35.91
N LYS A 61 9.80 4.62 -37.19
CA LYS A 61 11.10 4.87 -37.84
C LYS A 61 11.22 6.32 -38.29
N GLU A 62 11.16 7.24 -37.34
CA GLU A 62 11.35 8.66 -37.57
C GLU A 62 12.55 9.14 -36.77
N LYS A 63 13.45 9.86 -37.45
CA LYS A 63 14.69 10.31 -36.84
C LYS A 63 14.42 11.40 -35.81
N CYS A 64 14.82 11.18 -34.56
CA CYS A 64 14.67 12.16 -33.51
C CYS A 64 15.46 13.44 -33.85
N PRO A 65 14.83 14.63 -33.87
CA PRO A 65 15.50 15.89 -34.19
C PRO A 65 16.50 16.33 -33.11
N GLN A 66 16.43 15.79 -31.90
CA GLN A 66 17.31 16.16 -30.77
C GLN A 66 18.55 15.27 -30.67
N CYS A 67 18.38 13.94 -30.66
CA CYS A 67 19.48 12.99 -30.45
C CYS A 67 19.88 12.22 -31.71
N GLY A 68 19.11 12.32 -32.80
CA GLY A 68 19.42 11.68 -34.08
C GLY A 68 19.18 10.17 -34.13
N ASN A 69 18.54 9.57 -33.11
CA ASN A 69 18.14 8.17 -33.11
C ASN A 69 17.11 7.89 -34.21
N ASP A 70 17.19 6.73 -34.86
CA ASP A 70 16.33 6.39 -36.03
C ASP A 70 14.93 5.90 -35.64
N GLU A 71 14.69 5.68 -34.34
CA GLU A 71 13.42 5.19 -33.80
C GLU A 71 12.95 6.09 -32.64
N MET A 72 11.63 6.33 -32.60
CA MET A 72 10.97 7.18 -31.58
C MET A 72 9.67 6.54 -31.11
N ALA A 73 9.39 6.61 -29.81
CA ALA A 73 8.12 6.18 -29.24
C ALA A 73 7.07 7.27 -29.45
N TYR A 74 5.84 6.89 -29.83
CA TYR A 74 4.73 7.84 -29.94
C TYR A 74 3.48 7.33 -29.23
N HIS A 75 2.73 8.26 -28.65
CA HIS A 75 1.43 8.02 -28.05
C HIS A 75 0.40 8.93 -28.74
N THR A 76 -0.72 8.34 -29.16
CA THR A 76 -1.83 9.09 -29.75
C THR A 76 -2.82 9.43 -28.65
N MET A 77 -3.11 10.73 -28.47
CA MET A 77 -4.07 11.17 -27.47
C MET A 77 -5.01 12.17 -28.13
N GLN A 78 -6.31 11.89 -28.07
CA GLN A 78 -7.32 12.79 -28.62
C GLN A 78 -7.62 13.89 -27.60
N LEU A 79 -7.02 15.07 -27.80
CA LEU A 79 -7.15 16.22 -26.89
C LEU A 79 -8.23 17.23 -27.33
N ARG A 80 -8.82 17.06 -28.53
CA ARG A 80 -9.88 17.93 -29.06
C ARG A 80 -11.03 17.11 -29.65
N SER A 81 -12.16 17.77 -29.92
CA SER A 81 -13.35 17.15 -30.54
C SER A 81 -12.97 16.37 -31.80
N ALA A 82 -13.73 15.32 -32.13
CA ALA A 82 -13.38 14.33 -33.17
C ALA A 82 -13.06 14.92 -34.57
N ASP A 83 -13.47 16.16 -34.83
CA ASP A 83 -13.34 16.84 -36.12
C ASP A 83 -11.94 17.43 -36.37
N GLU A 84 -11.10 17.60 -35.34
CA GLU A 84 -9.79 18.26 -35.46
C GLU A 84 -8.59 17.28 -35.52
N GLY A 85 -8.86 15.97 -35.53
CA GLY A 85 -7.84 14.93 -35.60
C GLY A 85 -7.14 14.62 -34.26
N GLN A 86 -6.38 13.52 -34.23
CA GLN A 86 -5.63 13.09 -33.03
C GLN A 86 -4.30 13.84 -32.93
N THR A 87 -3.91 14.21 -31.71
CA THR A 87 -2.58 14.76 -31.44
C THR A 87 -1.61 13.60 -31.17
N VAL A 88 -0.50 13.57 -31.91
CA VAL A 88 0.58 12.58 -31.73
C VAL A 88 1.63 13.21 -30.81
N SER A 89 1.79 12.65 -29.62
CA SER A 89 2.85 13.04 -28.68
C SER A 89 4.01 12.07 -28.83
N SER A 90 5.17 12.57 -29.25
CA SER A 90 6.40 11.79 -29.32
C SER A 90 7.18 11.85 -28.00
N LEU A 91 7.66 10.69 -27.55
CA LEU A 91 8.56 10.55 -26.43
C LEU A 91 9.95 10.26 -26.99
N VAL A 92 10.90 11.13 -26.64
CA VAL A 92 12.31 10.97 -26.94
C VAL A 92 12.97 10.40 -25.68
N ASP A 93 13.47 9.16 -25.77
CA ASP A 93 14.31 8.57 -24.71
C ASP A 93 15.69 9.25 -24.68
#